data_AF-A0A843I1I1-F1
#
_entry.id   AF-A0A843I1I1-F1
#
_cell.length_a   1.000
_cell.length_b   1.000
_cell.length_c   1.000
_cell.angle_alpha   90.00
_cell.angle_beta   90.00
_cell.angle_gamma   90.00
#
_symmetry.space_group_name_H-M   'P 1'
#
loop_
_entity.id
_entity.type
_entity.pdbx_description
1 polymer ?
#
loop_
_entity_poly.entity_id
_entity_poly.type
_entity_poly.pdbx_seq_one_letter_code
_entity_poly.pdbx_strand_id
1 'polypeptide(L)'
;MRKLDDVAQAGQMLLLMVLLFIMILIFGDANIRNLVASSLDAVFTPVIGFSGENPLLTIVLAGVIVVFLSSFFTHLFTNWKAMGQAQEASKAFNKEITKARKEGNTNRLQKLMKMQPQIMRMTTQSSGGMMKSMFFLFIFIAPIFIWLTYFLGNVSYFFFTVPWGSGASLFARNSWIMSNWFLLYMIFSYLAGSLIRQGLKWISWSNWWQNMRKTIRPSAK
;
A
#
# COMPACT_ATOMS: atom_id res chain seq x y z
N MET A 1 18.42 -10.15 25.43
CA MET A 1 18.06 -9.35 24.24
C MET A 1 17.99 -10.17 22.94
N ARG A 2 18.90 -11.12 22.68
CA ARG A 2 18.86 -11.99 21.47
C ARG A 2 17.53 -12.74 21.26
N LYS A 3 16.95 -13.33 22.32
CA LYS A 3 15.67 -14.04 22.28
C LYS A 3 14.46 -13.21 21.82
N LEU A 4 14.45 -11.89 22.03
CA LEU A 4 13.31 -11.04 21.61
C LEU A 4 13.35 -10.75 20.11
N ASP A 5 14.55 -10.65 19.54
CA ASP A 5 14.74 -10.43 18.11
C ASP A 5 14.37 -11.69 17.31
N ASP A 6 14.72 -12.88 17.82
CA ASP A 6 14.39 -14.17 17.19
C ASP A 6 12.87 -14.40 17.12
N VAL A 7 12.12 -14.00 18.17
CA VAL A 7 10.66 -14.10 18.21
C VAL A 7 9.99 -13.12 17.25
N ALA A 8 10.51 -11.89 17.13
CA ALA A 8 9.99 -10.90 16.20
C ALA A 8 10.24 -11.31 14.74
N GLN A 9 11.42 -11.86 14.44
CA GLN A 9 11.78 -12.36 13.11
C GLN A 9 10.99 -13.62 12.74
N ALA A 10 10.78 -14.55 13.69
CA ALA A 10 9.93 -15.72 13.49
C ALA A 10 8.46 -15.32 13.24
N GLY A 11 7.94 -14.35 13.98
CA GLY A 11 6.60 -13.81 13.76
C GLY A 11 6.44 -13.14 12.39
N GLN A 12 7.48 -12.47 11.91
CA GLN A 12 7.52 -11.87 10.56
C GLN A 12 7.52 -12.95 9.46
N MET A 13 8.34 -13.99 9.59
CA MET A 13 8.36 -15.10 8.63
C MET A 13 7.02 -15.84 8.61
N LEU A 14 6.42 -16.09 9.78
CA LEU A 14 5.10 -16.70 9.90
C LEU A 14 4.02 -15.87 9.17
N LEU A 15 4.02 -14.55 9.34
CA LEU A 15 3.05 -13.67 8.68
C LEU A 15 3.18 -13.73 7.15
N LEU A 16 4.41 -13.79 6.62
CA LEU A 16 4.64 -13.97 5.19
C LEU A 16 4.15 -15.34 4.69
N MET A 17 4.41 -16.41 5.45
CA MET A 17 3.94 -17.75 5.10
C MET A 17 2.41 -17.82 5.08
N VAL A 18 1.75 -17.23 6.08
CA VAL A 18 0.29 -17.16 6.14
C VAL A 18 -0.26 -16.35 4.95
N LEU A 19 0.37 -15.22 4.61
CA LEU A 19 -0.04 -14.41 3.46
C LEU A 19 0.07 -15.20 2.14
N LEU A 20 1.15 -15.95 1.94
CA LEU A 20 1.32 -16.79 0.76
C LEU A 20 0.28 -17.91 0.71
N PHE A 21 0.00 -18.55 1.84
CA PHE A 21 -1.03 -19.59 1.94
C PHE A 21 -2.42 -19.06 1.60
N ILE A 22 -2.81 -17.91 2.17
CA ILE A 22 -4.08 -17.25 1.87
C ILE A 22 -4.14 -16.87 0.38
N MET A 23 -3.03 -16.39 -0.20
CA MET A 23 -2.99 -16.06 -1.62
C MET A 23 -3.26 -17.28 -2.51
N ILE A 24 -2.65 -18.42 -2.20
CA ILE A 24 -2.89 -19.67 -2.93
C ILE A 24 -4.34 -20.12 -2.75
N LEU A 25 -4.91 -20.05 -1.54
CA LEU A 25 -6.31 -20.42 -1.31
C LEU A 25 -7.29 -19.53 -2.09
N ILE A 26 -7.12 -18.21 -2.00
CA ILE A 26 -8.04 -17.22 -2.59
C ILE A 26 -7.99 -17.27 -4.12
N PHE A 27 -6.79 -17.39 -4.72
CA PHE A 27 -6.63 -17.35 -6.18
C PHE A 27 -6.60 -18.73 -6.84
N GLY A 28 -6.26 -19.78 -6.10
CA GLY A 28 -6.12 -21.14 -6.62
C GLY A 28 -7.42 -21.94 -6.68
N ASP A 29 -8.39 -21.66 -5.80
CA ASP A 29 -9.70 -22.33 -5.81
C ASP A 29 -10.75 -21.48 -6.53
N ALA A 30 -11.33 -22.04 -7.61
CA ALA A 30 -12.37 -21.38 -8.39
C ALA A 30 -13.65 -21.15 -7.58
N ASN A 31 -14.01 -22.05 -6.65
CA ASN A 31 -15.21 -21.93 -5.82
C ASN A 31 -15.08 -20.76 -4.86
N ILE A 32 -13.92 -20.60 -4.20
CA ILE A 32 -13.66 -19.48 -3.30
C ILE A 32 -13.73 -18.17 -4.07
N ARG A 33 -13.08 -18.11 -5.24
CA ARG A 33 -13.10 -16.93 -6.10
C ARG A 33 -14.53 -16.56 -6.52
N ASN A 34 -15.32 -17.54 -6.97
CA ASN A 34 -16.70 -17.31 -7.40
C ASN A 34 -17.60 -16.88 -6.24
N LEU A 35 -17.43 -17.48 -5.06
CA LEU A 35 -18.16 -17.10 -3.85
C LEU A 35 -17.85 -15.66 -3.43
N VAL A 36 -16.58 -15.27 -3.42
CA VAL A 36 -16.15 -13.91 -3.10
C VAL A 36 -16.70 -12.94 -4.14
N ALA A 37 -16.59 -13.29 -5.43
CA ALA A 37 -17.08 -12.47 -6.52
C ALA A 37 -18.59 -12.22 -6.43
N SER A 38 -19.41 -13.26 -6.28
CA SER A 38 -20.88 -13.12 -6.21
C SER A 38 -21.34 -12.38 -4.96
N SER A 39 -20.67 -12.61 -3.82
CA SER A 39 -20.99 -11.91 -2.57
C SER A 39 -20.73 -10.41 -2.68
N LEU A 40 -19.60 -10.04 -3.29
CA LEU A 40 -19.27 -8.63 -3.50
C LEU A 40 -20.07 -8.00 -4.64
N ASP A 41 -20.49 -8.78 -5.63
CA ASP A 41 -21.31 -8.31 -6.75
C ASP A 41 -22.64 -7.72 -6.27
N ALA A 42 -23.31 -8.40 -5.33
CA ALA A 42 -24.54 -7.90 -4.72
C ALA A 42 -24.40 -6.53 -4.03
N VAL A 43 -23.18 -6.17 -3.59
CA VAL A 43 -22.90 -4.92 -2.87
C VAL A 43 -22.30 -3.85 -3.79
N PHE A 44 -21.30 -4.19 -4.58
CA PHE A 44 -20.55 -3.23 -5.38
C PHE A 44 -21.22 -2.90 -6.71
N THR A 45 -21.92 -3.84 -7.34
CA THR A 45 -22.61 -3.56 -8.61
C THR A 45 -23.66 -2.45 -8.48
N PRO A 46 -24.53 -2.40 -7.45
CA PRO A 46 -25.46 -1.28 -7.30
C PRO A 46 -24.78 0.04 -6.88
N VAL A 47 -23.63 -0.01 -6.20
CA VAL A 47 -22.96 1.19 -5.67
C VAL A 47 -22.02 1.85 -6.69
N ILE A 48 -21.21 1.05 -7.38
CA ILE A 48 -20.14 1.52 -8.28
C ILE A 48 -20.14 0.82 -9.65
N GLY A 49 -21.04 -0.12 -9.90
CA GLY A 49 -21.10 -0.90 -11.15
C GLY A 49 -21.79 -0.20 -12.32
N PHE A 50 -22.60 0.83 -12.08
CA PHE A 50 -23.30 1.58 -13.15
C PHE A 50 -24.00 0.67 -14.17
N SER A 51 -24.65 -0.40 -13.70
CA SER A 51 -25.33 -1.41 -14.54
C SER A 51 -24.44 -2.07 -15.63
N GLY A 52 -23.12 -1.94 -15.55
CA GLY A 52 -22.19 -2.44 -16.57
C GLY A 52 -22.00 -1.52 -17.79
N GLU A 53 -22.65 -0.36 -17.84
CA GLU A 53 -22.58 0.57 -18.97
C GLU A 53 -21.24 1.34 -19.02
N ASN A 54 -20.68 1.64 -17.85
CA ASN A 54 -19.49 2.48 -17.71
C ASN A 54 -18.35 1.76 -16.97
N PRO A 55 -17.75 0.69 -17.55
CA PRO A 55 -16.71 -0.09 -16.88
C PRO A 55 -15.48 0.74 -16.51
N LEU A 56 -15.15 1.78 -17.29
CA LEU A 56 -14.07 2.70 -16.96
C LEU A 56 -14.29 3.43 -15.64
N LEU A 57 -15.51 3.94 -15.42
CA LEU A 57 -15.84 4.67 -14.20
C LEU A 57 -15.81 3.74 -12.99
N THR A 58 -16.29 2.50 -13.15
CA THR A 58 -16.18 1.46 -12.12
C THR A 58 -14.72 1.17 -11.75
N ILE A 59 -13.83 1.03 -12.75
CA ILE A 59 -12.38 0.83 -12.50
C ILE A 59 -11.78 2.01 -11.72
N VAL A 60 -12.13 3.25 -12.09
CA VAL A 60 -11.65 4.46 -11.41
C VAL A 60 -12.12 4.49 -9.95
N LEU A 61 -13.41 4.27 -9.70
CA LEU A 61 -13.97 4.27 -8.34
C LEU A 61 -13.39 3.14 -7.49
N ALA A 62 -13.24 1.94 -8.05
CA ALA A 62 -12.56 0.83 -7.39
C ALA A 62 -11.11 1.22 -7.01
N GLY A 63 -10.39 1.89 -7.92
CA GLY A 63 -9.06 2.45 -7.65
C GLY A 63 -9.05 3.43 -6.47
N VAL A 64 -10.01 4.37 -6.44
CA VAL A 64 -10.14 5.32 -5.33
C VAL A 64 -10.42 4.61 -4.00
N ILE A 65 -11.33 3.64 -3.98
CA ILE A 65 -11.64 2.84 -2.79
C ILE A 65 -10.40 2.09 -2.30
N VAL A 66 -9.67 1.43 -3.21
CA VAL A 66 -8.45 0.69 -2.86
C VAL A 66 -7.39 1.63 -2.29
N VAL A 67 -7.15 2.79 -2.90
CA VAL A 67 -6.18 3.77 -2.39
C VAL A 67 -6.59 4.31 -1.03
N PHE A 68 -7.88 4.57 -0.82
CA PHE A 68 -8.43 5.03 0.45
C PHE A 68 -8.22 3.98 1.55
N LEU A 69 -8.68 2.74 1.34
CA LEU A 69 -8.48 1.63 2.27
C LEU A 69 -7.00 1.39 2.53
N SER A 70 -6.18 1.46 1.47
CA SER A 70 -4.74 1.25 1.58
C SER A 70 -4.08 2.27 2.50
N SER A 71 -4.43 3.55 2.29
CA SER A 71 -3.94 4.65 3.11
C SER A 71 -4.43 4.53 4.55
N PHE A 72 -5.71 4.14 4.74
CA PHE A 72 -6.31 3.99 6.06
C PHE A 72 -5.61 2.91 6.90
N PHE A 73 -5.50 1.68 6.39
CA PHE A 73 -4.85 0.59 7.13
C PHE A 73 -3.37 0.84 7.33
N THR A 74 -2.69 1.39 6.32
CA THR A 74 -1.27 1.74 6.46
C THR A 74 -1.08 2.79 7.55
N HIS A 75 -1.96 3.78 7.64
CA HIS A 75 -1.88 4.78 8.71
C HIS A 75 -2.18 4.18 10.08
N LEU A 76 -3.18 3.30 10.18
CA LEU A 76 -3.59 2.66 11.43
C LEU A 76 -2.49 1.76 12.03
N PHE A 77 -1.80 0.99 11.21
CA PHE A 77 -0.82 0.00 11.68
C PHE A 77 0.64 0.50 11.68
N THR A 78 0.95 1.57 10.94
CA THR A 78 2.34 2.06 10.85
C THR A 78 2.64 3.10 11.93
N ASN A 79 3.67 2.84 12.74
CA ASN A 79 4.20 3.86 13.64
C ASN A 79 5.15 4.80 12.89
N TRP A 80 4.59 5.87 12.32
CA TRP A 80 5.33 6.87 11.55
C TRP A 80 6.44 7.58 12.34
N LYS A 81 6.28 7.74 13.66
CA LYS A 81 7.31 8.35 14.51
C LYS A 81 8.54 7.45 14.64
N ALA A 82 8.32 6.16 14.95
CA ALA A 82 9.39 5.18 15.04
C ALA A 82 10.12 5.01 13.69
N MET A 83 9.36 5.01 12.59
CA MET A 83 9.92 4.92 11.24
C MET A 83 10.78 6.15 10.89
N GLY A 84 10.31 7.36 11.21
CA GLY A 84 11.08 8.59 10.99
C GLY A 84 12.36 8.64 11.83
N GLN A 85 12.30 8.21 13.09
CA GLN A 85 13.49 8.12 13.95
C GLN A 85 14.50 7.10 13.41
N ALA A 86 14.05 5.92 12.97
CA ALA A 86 14.91 4.89 12.39
C ALA A 86 15.56 5.37 11.08
N GLN A 87 14.82 6.12 10.26
CA GLN A 87 15.31 6.70 9.02
C GLN A 87 16.41 7.74 9.26
N GLU A 88 16.20 8.67 10.19
CA GLU A 88 17.23 9.68 10.54
C GLU A 88 18.45 9.04 11.20
N ALA A 89 18.26 8.06 12.09
CA ALA A 89 19.36 7.31 12.70
C ALA A 89 20.19 6.56 11.63
N SER A 90 19.52 5.92 10.67
CA SER A 90 20.18 5.23 9.55
C SER A 90 20.93 6.21 8.64
N LYS A 91 20.36 7.39 8.36
CA LYS A 91 20.99 8.43 7.55
C LYS A 91 22.23 9.02 8.23
N ALA A 92 22.15 9.32 9.52
CA ALA A 92 23.27 9.79 10.32
C ALA A 92 24.38 8.74 10.38
N PHE A 93 24.01 7.47 10.63
CA PHE A 93 24.95 6.35 10.67
C PHE A 93 25.69 6.15 9.34
N ASN A 94 24.97 6.16 8.21
CA ASN A 94 25.58 6.03 6.89
C ASN A 94 26.55 7.17 6.60
N LYS A 95 26.18 8.41 6.96
CA LYS A 95 27.06 9.58 6.81
C LYS A 95 28.36 9.42 7.62
N GLU A 96 28.25 8.97 8.87
CA GLU A 96 29.37 8.74 9.77
C GLU A 96 30.29 7.61 9.29
N ILE A 97 29.73 6.50 8.78
CA ILE A 97 30.53 5.43 8.16
C ILE A 97 31.27 5.93 6.93
N THR A 98 30.59 6.66 6.03
CA THR A 98 31.24 7.20 4.83
C THR A 98 32.36 8.17 5.22
N LYS A 99 32.14 9.01 6.24
CA LYS A 99 33.17 9.92 6.75
C LYS A 99 34.36 9.17 7.35
N ALA A 100 34.12 8.20 8.23
CA ALA A 100 35.18 7.38 8.83
C ALA A 100 36.00 6.59 7.80
N ARG A 101 35.36 6.10 6.73
CA ARG A 101 36.04 5.45 5.60
C ARG A 101 36.92 6.44 4.82
N LYS A 102 36.41 7.63 4.52
CA LYS A 102 37.18 8.68 3.82
C LYS A 102 38.38 9.17 4.63
N GLU A 103 38.23 9.25 5.95
CA GLU A 103 39.27 9.68 6.88
C GLU A 103 40.30 8.58 7.21
N GLY A 104 40.10 7.34 6.74
CA GLY A 104 40.98 6.21 7.08
C GLY A 104 40.97 5.84 8.58
N ASN A 105 39.98 6.31 9.35
CA ASN A 105 39.96 6.14 10.80
C ASN A 105 39.42 4.77 11.18
N THR A 106 40.32 3.78 11.26
CA THR A 106 40.02 2.38 11.58
C THR A 106 39.37 2.20 12.95
N ASN A 107 39.78 2.97 13.96
CA ASN A 107 39.19 2.93 15.30
C ASN A 107 37.73 3.41 15.33
N ARG A 108 37.44 4.52 14.65
CA ARG A 108 36.08 5.05 14.50
C ARG A 108 35.20 4.10 13.70
N LEU A 109 35.75 3.54 12.62
CA LEU A 109 35.04 2.56 11.80
C LEU A 109 34.67 1.30 12.61
N GLN A 110 35.59 0.75 13.41
CA GLN A 110 35.29 -0.40 14.27
C GLN A 110 34.20 -0.09 15.30
N LYS A 111 34.21 1.11 15.90
CA LYS A 111 33.13 1.54 16.82
C LYS A 111 31.78 1.64 16.11
N LEU A 112 31.73 2.19 14.89
CA LEU A 112 30.51 2.27 14.09
C LEU A 112 30.00 0.88 13.69
N MET A 113 30.89 -0.05 13.31
CA MET A 113 30.49 -1.43 12.98
C MET A 113 29.87 -2.15 14.17
N LYS A 114 30.33 -1.88 15.41
CA LYS A 114 29.68 -2.41 16.63
C LYS A 114 28.26 -1.88 16.85
N MET A 115 27.95 -0.68 16.35
CA MET A 115 26.61 -0.07 16.43
C MET A 115 25.69 -0.47 15.26
N GLN A 116 26.24 -1.00 14.16
CA GLN A 116 25.47 -1.43 12.99
C GLN A 116 24.28 -2.34 13.33
N PRO A 117 24.41 -3.36 14.21
CA PRO A 117 23.29 -4.23 14.55
C PRO A 117 22.17 -3.48 15.28
N GLN A 118 22.49 -2.45 16.06
CA GLN A 118 21.49 -1.65 16.78
C GLN A 118 20.68 -0.78 15.81
N ILE A 119 21.34 -0.16 14.83
CA ILE A 119 20.68 0.61 13.77
C ILE A 119 19.79 -0.32 12.93
N MET A 120 20.29 -1.49 12.56
CA MET A 120 19.51 -2.48 11.80
C MET A 120 18.27 -2.94 12.58
N ARG A 121 18.41 -3.23 13.89
CA ARG A 121 17.27 -3.58 14.75
C ARG A 121 16.24 -2.47 14.83
N MET A 122 16.67 -1.23 15.01
CA MET A 122 15.77 -0.07 15.04
C MET A 122 14.95 0.02 13.75
N THR A 123 15.60 -0.16 12.60
CA THR A 123 14.94 -0.21 11.29
C THR A 123 13.96 -1.38 11.20
N THR A 124 14.37 -2.60 11.52
CA THR A 124 13.51 -3.79 11.47
C THR A 124 12.28 -3.66 12.36
N GLN A 125 12.45 -3.18 13.60
CA GLN A 125 11.34 -2.98 14.54
C GLN A 125 10.37 -1.91 14.03
N SER A 126 10.88 -0.83 13.43
CA SER A 126 10.04 0.21 12.83
C SER A 126 9.23 -0.28 11.63
N SER A 127 9.74 -1.28 10.89
CA SER A 127 9.05 -1.91 9.75
C SER A 127 7.99 -2.94 10.15
N GLY A 128 7.97 -3.41 11.40
CA GLY A 128 7.03 -4.43 11.87
C GLY A 128 5.55 -4.06 11.70
N GLY A 129 5.22 -2.78 11.91
CA GLY A 129 3.85 -2.27 11.69
C GLY A 129 3.43 -2.29 10.23
N MET A 130 4.37 -2.04 9.31
CA MET A 130 4.12 -2.02 7.87
C MET A 130 3.73 -3.40 7.34
N MET A 131 4.37 -4.48 7.82
CA MET A 131 4.03 -5.83 7.38
C MET A 131 2.69 -6.32 7.90
N LYS A 132 2.33 -5.97 9.14
CA LYS A 132 0.97 -6.21 9.63
C LYS A 132 -0.05 -5.51 8.74
N SER A 133 0.23 -4.26 8.34
CA SER A 133 -0.60 -3.55 7.35
C SER A 133 -0.74 -4.36 6.06
N MET A 134 0.36 -4.87 5.47
CA MET A 134 0.31 -5.63 4.21
C MET A 134 -0.65 -6.83 4.23
N PHE A 135 -0.71 -7.55 5.35
CA PHE A 135 -1.65 -8.67 5.50
C PHE A 135 -3.12 -8.21 5.41
N PHE A 136 -3.49 -7.19 6.18
CA PHE A 136 -4.83 -6.65 6.14
C PHE A 136 -5.12 -6.02 4.77
N LEU A 137 -4.18 -5.27 4.22
CA LEU A 137 -4.28 -4.71 2.86
C LEU A 137 -4.62 -5.79 1.85
N PHE A 138 -3.92 -6.92 1.86
CA PHE A 138 -4.20 -8.03 0.95
C PHE A 138 -5.61 -8.60 1.13
N ILE A 139 -6.03 -8.86 2.38
CA ILE A 139 -7.37 -9.40 2.69
C ILE A 139 -8.50 -8.47 2.21
N PHE A 140 -8.31 -7.15 2.27
CA PHE A 140 -9.35 -6.21 1.82
C PHE A 140 -9.26 -5.90 0.33
N ILE A 141 -8.06 -5.86 -0.25
CA ILE A 141 -7.85 -5.47 -1.64
C ILE A 141 -8.07 -6.65 -2.59
N ALA A 142 -7.63 -7.87 -2.24
CA ALA A 142 -7.75 -9.03 -3.12
C ALA A 142 -9.22 -9.36 -3.48
N PRO A 143 -10.19 -9.34 -2.55
CA PRO A 143 -11.60 -9.52 -2.89
C PRO A 143 -12.14 -8.47 -3.88
N ILE A 144 -11.72 -7.21 -3.73
CA ILE A 144 -12.11 -6.13 -4.67
C ILE A 144 -11.61 -6.45 -6.07
N PHE A 145 -10.38 -6.93 -6.23
CA PHE A 145 -9.86 -7.33 -7.53
C PHE A 145 -10.55 -8.57 -8.10
N ILE A 146 -10.87 -9.56 -7.25
CA ILE A 146 -11.63 -10.73 -7.67
C ILE A 146 -12.98 -10.30 -8.22
N TRP A 147 -13.71 -9.47 -7.48
CA TRP A 147 -14.97 -8.92 -7.93
C TRP A 147 -14.79 -8.11 -9.21
N LEU A 148 -13.78 -7.24 -9.31
CA LEU A 148 -13.56 -6.44 -10.51
C LEU A 148 -13.31 -7.30 -11.74
N THR A 149 -12.55 -8.40 -11.62
CA THR A 149 -12.37 -9.34 -12.73
C THR A 149 -13.67 -10.05 -13.13
N TYR A 150 -14.51 -10.41 -12.17
CA TYR A 150 -15.82 -11.01 -12.41
C TYR A 150 -16.77 -10.01 -13.10
N PHE A 151 -16.89 -8.80 -12.54
CA PHE A 151 -17.72 -7.73 -13.07
C PHE A 151 -17.33 -7.39 -14.52
N LEU A 152 -16.04 -7.17 -14.78
CA LEU A 152 -15.54 -6.88 -16.13
C LEU A 152 -15.73 -8.06 -17.09
N GLY A 153 -15.77 -9.30 -16.60
CA GLY A 153 -16.07 -10.47 -17.44
C GLY A 153 -17.53 -10.52 -17.90
N ASN A 154 -18.44 -9.82 -17.20
CA ASN A 154 -19.87 -9.82 -17.45
C ASN A 154 -20.37 -8.54 -18.16
N VAL A 155 -19.50 -7.58 -18.49
CA VAL A 155 -19.93 -6.37 -19.21
C VAL A 155 -20.18 -6.65 -20.69
N SER A 156 -21.25 -6.07 -21.23
CA SER A 156 -21.63 -6.21 -22.65
C SER A 156 -20.64 -5.55 -23.61
N TYR A 157 -19.96 -4.49 -23.19
CA TYR A 157 -18.99 -3.75 -24.00
C TYR A 157 -17.68 -3.55 -23.24
N PHE A 158 -16.60 -4.13 -23.76
CA PHE A 158 -15.28 -4.14 -23.12
C PHE A 158 -14.23 -3.34 -23.90
N PHE A 159 -14.63 -2.54 -24.88
CA PHE A 159 -13.73 -1.63 -25.59
C PHE A 159 -13.85 -0.21 -25.05
N PHE A 160 -12.80 0.58 -25.19
CA PHE A 160 -12.80 2.00 -24.86
C PHE A 160 -11.98 2.79 -25.89
N THR A 161 -12.34 4.05 -26.10
CA THR A 161 -11.64 4.93 -27.04
C THR A 161 -10.38 5.50 -26.40
N VAL A 162 -9.31 5.56 -27.18
CA VAL A 162 -8.04 6.19 -26.80
C VAL A 162 -7.65 7.20 -27.88
N PRO A 163 -7.04 8.34 -27.52
CA PRO A 163 -6.72 9.37 -28.51
C PRO A 163 -5.62 8.96 -29.51
N TRP A 164 -4.94 7.84 -29.27
CA TRP A 164 -3.84 7.32 -30.11
C TRP A 164 -4.21 6.05 -30.89
N GLY A 165 -5.50 5.66 -30.98
CA GLY A 165 -5.90 4.44 -31.69
C GLY A 165 -7.40 4.27 -31.88
N SER A 166 -7.81 3.28 -32.68
CA SER A 166 -9.20 3.00 -33.04
C SER A 166 -10.04 2.31 -31.94
N GLY A 167 -9.55 2.33 -30.70
CA GLY A 167 -10.14 1.66 -29.54
C GLY A 167 -9.22 0.61 -28.94
N ALA A 168 -9.32 0.41 -27.63
CA ALA A 168 -8.56 -0.55 -26.87
C ALA A 168 -9.52 -1.46 -26.10
N SER A 169 -9.30 -2.78 -26.13
CA SER A 169 -10.04 -3.72 -25.27
C SER A 169 -9.50 -3.67 -23.85
N LEU A 170 -10.37 -3.75 -22.85
CA LEU A 170 -10.01 -3.85 -21.44
C LEU A 170 -9.17 -5.09 -21.13
N PHE A 171 -9.40 -6.19 -21.84
CA PHE A 171 -8.70 -7.45 -21.64
C PHE A 171 -7.46 -7.61 -22.52
N ALA A 172 -7.33 -6.81 -23.58
CA ALA A 172 -6.17 -6.85 -24.43
C ALA A 172 -4.88 -6.64 -23.62
N ARG A 173 -3.87 -7.45 -23.93
CA ARG A 173 -2.53 -7.38 -23.33
C ARG A 173 -1.60 -6.64 -24.29
N ASN A 174 -1.96 -5.41 -24.62
CA ASN A 174 -1.18 -4.59 -25.57
C ASN A 174 0.14 -4.10 -24.95
N SER A 175 0.24 -4.08 -23.62
CA SER A 175 1.50 -3.89 -22.92
C SER A 175 2.11 -5.24 -22.55
N TRP A 176 3.43 -5.37 -22.74
CA TRP A 176 4.17 -6.63 -22.59
C TRP A 176 4.06 -7.30 -21.20
N ILE A 177 3.51 -6.59 -20.21
CA ILE A 177 3.54 -6.96 -18.78
C ILE A 177 2.14 -7.33 -18.24
N MET A 178 1.04 -6.75 -18.75
CA MET A 178 -0.28 -6.86 -18.09
C MET A 178 -1.47 -6.41 -18.96
N SER A 179 -2.70 -6.72 -18.51
CA SER A 179 -3.96 -6.39 -19.18
C SER A 179 -4.33 -4.91 -19.05
N ASN A 180 -5.03 -4.35 -20.03
CA ASN A 180 -5.35 -2.92 -20.10
C ASN A 180 -6.19 -2.41 -18.92
N TRP A 181 -7.17 -3.16 -18.43
CA TRP A 181 -7.98 -2.77 -17.27
C TRP A 181 -7.11 -2.56 -16.02
N PHE A 182 -6.09 -3.39 -15.83
CA PHE A 182 -5.19 -3.30 -14.69
C PHE A 182 -4.25 -2.10 -14.82
N LEU A 183 -3.81 -1.76 -16.03
CA LEU A 183 -3.05 -0.54 -16.30
C LEU A 183 -3.87 0.70 -15.97
N LEU A 184 -5.12 0.75 -16.43
CA LEU A 184 -6.03 1.86 -16.14
C LEU A 184 -6.22 2.00 -14.63
N TYR A 185 -6.52 0.91 -13.94
CA TYR A 185 -6.59 0.89 -12.49
C TYR A 185 -5.33 1.49 -11.85
N MET A 186 -4.12 1.11 -12.27
CA MET A 186 -2.89 1.61 -11.66
C MET A 186 -2.68 3.11 -11.91
N ILE A 187 -2.92 3.58 -13.13
CA ILE A 187 -2.79 4.99 -13.48
C ILE A 187 -3.76 5.83 -12.64
N PHE A 188 -5.03 5.46 -12.61
CA PHE A 188 -6.03 6.20 -11.85
C PHE A 188 -5.84 6.09 -10.34
N SER A 189 -5.41 4.93 -9.83
CA SER A 189 -5.03 4.78 -8.43
C SER A 189 -3.86 5.69 -8.06
N TYR A 190 -2.83 5.76 -8.90
CA TYR A 190 -1.70 6.67 -8.67
C TYR A 190 -2.14 8.13 -8.64
N LEU A 191 -2.97 8.54 -9.60
CA LEU A 191 -3.52 9.89 -9.68
C LEU A 191 -4.41 10.20 -8.47
N ALA A 192 -5.33 9.30 -8.11
CA ALA A 192 -6.20 9.44 -6.93
C ALA A 192 -5.36 9.60 -5.66
N GLY A 193 -4.32 8.79 -5.48
CA GLY A 193 -3.41 8.92 -4.34
C GLY A 193 -2.67 10.26 -4.32
N SER A 194 -2.27 10.78 -5.48
CA SER A 194 -1.66 12.11 -5.59
C SER A 194 -2.65 13.21 -5.17
N LEU A 195 -3.89 13.14 -5.66
CA LEU A 195 -4.94 14.10 -5.33
C LEU A 195 -5.29 14.08 -3.84
N ILE A 196 -5.45 12.90 -3.24
CA ILE A 196 -5.71 12.76 -1.80
C ILE A 196 -4.59 13.41 -0.99
N ARG A 197 -3.32 13.16 -1.34
CA ARG A 197 -2.17 13.77 -0.65
C ARG A 197 -2.15 15.30 -0.77
N GLN A 198 -2.43 15.82 -1.96
CA GLN A 198 -2.48 17.26 -2.18
C GLN A 198 -3.65 17.92 -1.44
N GLY A 199 -4.83 17.28 -1.46
CA GLY A 199 -6.00 17.71 -0.72
C GLY A 199 -5.75 17.76 0.79
N LEU A 200 -5.14 16.71 1.35
CA LEU A 200 -4.76 16.69 2.77
C LEU A 200 -3.75 17.80 3.13
N LYS A 201 -2.77 18.07 2.26
CA LYS A 201 -1.85 19.20 2.47
C LYS A 201 -2.58 20.54 2.48
N TRP A 202 -3.51 20.75 1.55
CA TRP A 202 -4.28 21.98 1.48
C TRP A 202 -5.16 22.19 2.71
N ILE A 203 -5.84 21.13 3.16
CA ILE A 203 -6.60 21.12 4.42
C ILE A 203 -5.67 21.43 5.61
N SER A 204 -4.45 20.87 5.63
CA SER A 204 -3.49 21.11 6.72
C SER A 204 -3.03 22.57 6.83
N TRP A 205 -3.04 23.30 5.72
CA TRP A 205 -2.71 24.72 5.67
C TRP A 205 -3.90 25.64 5.95
N SER A 206 -5.13 25.13 5.85
CA SER A 206 -6.34 25.90 6.11
C SER A 206 -6.39 26.45 7.54
N ASN A 207 -6.91 27.67 7.68
CA ASN A 207 -7.07 28.34 8.99
C ASN A 207 -7.96 27.51 9.94
N TRP A 208 -8.97 26.83 9.40
CA TRP A 208 -9.84 25.93 10.16
C TRP A 208 -9.07 24.82 10.86
N TRP A 209 -8.19 24.11 10.14
CA TRP A 209 -7.40 23.02 10.71
C TRP A 209 -6.37 23.54 11.72
N GLN A 210 -5.72 24.67 11.42
CA GLN A 210 -4.78 25.31 12.36
C GLN A 210 -5.47 25.74 13.66
N ASN A 211 -6.70 26.25 13.58
CA ASN A 211 -7.50 26.64 14.74
C ASN A 211 -7.93 25.42 15.55
N MET A 212 -8.48 24.38 14.91
CA MET A 212 -8.83 23.12 15.58
C MET A 212 -7.64 22.47 16.28
N ARG A 213 -6.46 22.47 15.65
CA ARG A 213 -5.23 21.91 16.23
C ARG A 213 -4.78 22.67 17.48
N LYS A 214 -5.00 23.98 17.55
CA LYS A 214 -4.73 24.80 18.74
C LYS A 214 -5.69 24.46 19.89
N THR A 215 -6.94 24.12 19.59
CA THR A 215 -7.95 23.72 20.58
C THR A 215 -7.72 22.31 21.12
N ILE A 216 -7.20 21.39 20.28
CA ILE A 216 -7.00 19.97 20.64
C ILE A 216 -5.70 19.73 21.42
N ARG A 217 -4.66 20.57 21.23
CA ARG A 217 -3.50 20.52 22.11
C ARG A 217 -3.84 21.27 23.41
N PRO A 218 -3.91 20.61 24.59
CA PRO A 218 -3.80 21.39 25.81
C PRO A 218 -2.47 22.12 25.74
N SER A 219 -2.51 23.43 25.96
CA SER A 219 -1.32 24.24 26.17
C SER A 219 -0.39 23.43 27.07
N ALA A 220 0.78 23.06 26.54
CA ALA A 220 1.84 22.51 27.38
C ALA A 220 2.16 23.60 28.40
N LYS A 221 1.66 23.42 29.62
CA LYS A 221 2.22 24.03 30.81
C LYS A 221 3.50 23.27 31.17
#